data_AF-A0A6I2Y3H7-F1
#
_entry.id   AF-A0A6I2Y3H7-F1
#
_cell.length_a   1.000
_cell.length_b   1.000
_cell.length_c   1.000
_cell.angle_alpha   90.00
_cell.angle_beta   90.00
_cell.angle_gamma   90.00
#
_symmetry.space_group_name_H-M   'P 1'
#
loop_
_entity.id
_entity.type
_entity.pdbx_description
1 polymer ?
#
loop_
_entity_poly.entity_id
_entity_poly.type
_entity_poly.pdbx_seq_one_letter_code
_entity_poly.pdbx_strand_id
1 'polypeptide(L)'
;KKDSGERNDLESGMAKYLASEYCKEVVEDSFRIHGGYGYSKEYEIERLYREAPMLLIGEGTADIQRMIIGRRLLEEYKART
;
A
#
# COMPACT_ATOMS: atom_id res chain seq x y z
N LYS A 1 -15.67 10.32 4.19
CA LYS A 1 -16.47 9.09 4.41
C LYS A 1 -16.18 8.46 5.76
N LYS A 2 -14.93 8.05 6.05
CA LYS A 2 -14.60 7.44 7.36
C LYS A 2 -15.04 8.31 8.54
N ASP A 3 -14.62 9.56 8.57
CA ASP A 3 -14.86 10.45 9.71
C ASP A 3 -16.32 10.91 9.82
N SER A 4 -17.11 10.76 8.75
CA SER A 4 -18.56 10.98 8.75
C SER A 4 -19.36 9.75 9.18
N GLY A 5 -18.70 8.64 9.53
CA GLY A 5 -19.35 7.38 9.91
C GLY A 5 -19.91 6.59 8.72
N GLU A 6 -19.68 7.06 7.50
CA GLU A 6 -20.10 6.37 6.29
C GLU A 6 -19.15 5.22 5.97
N ARG A 7 -19.72 4.17 5.35
CA ARG A 7 -18.94 3.05 4.83
C ARG A 7 -17.94 3.57 3.78
N ASN A 8 -16.68 3.15 3.90
CA ASN A 8 -15.57 3.71 3.13
C ASN A 8 -14.56 2.63 2.69
N ASP A 9 -14.98 1.37 2.62
CA ASP A 9 -14.10 0.25 2.32
C ASP A 9 -13.50 0.32 0.91
N LEU A 10 -14.18 0.97 -0.04
CA LEU A 10 -13.62 1.25 -1.36
C LEU A 10 -12.44 2.21 -1.28
N GLU A 11 -12.65 3.40 -0.70
CA GLU A 11 -11.62 4.44 -0.62
C GLU A 11 -10.47 4.01 0.28
N SER A 12 -10.75 3.33 1.39
CA SER A 12 -9.71 2.78 2.26
C SER A 12 -8.89 1.69 1.58
N GLY A 13 -9.54 0.79 0.83
CA GLY A 13 -8.84 -0.24 0.07
C GLY A 13 -7.93 0.37 -0.99
N MET A 14 -8.42 1.37 -1.74
CA MET A 14 -7.63 2.12 -2.71
C MET A 14 -6.45 2.83 -2.06
N ALA A 15 -6.67 3.54 -0.96
CA ALA A 15 -5.62 4.27 -0.24
C ALA A 15 -4.53 3.34 0.28
N LYS A 16 -4.91 2.22 0.91
CA LYS A 16 -3.96 1.22 1.42
C LYS A 16 -3.16 0.60 0.29
N TYR A 17 -3.83 0.18 -0.80
CA TYR A 17 -3.14 -0.41 -1.95
C TYR A 17 -2.10 0.56 -2.53
N LEU A 18 -2.51 1.79 -2.82
CA LEU A 18 -1.64 2.81 -3.41
C LEU A 18 -0.45 3.12 -2.50
N ALA A 19 -0.70 3.40 -1.21
CA ALA A 19 0.34 3.80 -0.28
C ALA A 19 1.39 2.70 -0.08
N SER A 20 0.96 1.43 0.02
CA SER A 20 1.89 0.31 0.21
C SER A 20 2.78 0.07 -1.01
N GLU A 21 2.21 0.10 -2.23
CA GLU A 21 2.97 -0.09 -3.47
C GLU A 21 4.00 1.03 -3.67
N TYR A 22 3.59 2.30 -3.46
CA TYR A 22 4.50 3.44 -3.55
C TYR A 22 5.57 3.43 -2.45
N CYS A 23 5.22 3.02 -1.23
CA CYS A 23 6.20 2.91 -0.16
C CYS A 23 7.33 1.94 -0.52
N LYS A 24 6.97 0.77 -1.08
CA LYS A 24 7.95 -0.20 -1.59
C LYS A 24 8.86 0.44 -2.65
N GLU A 25 8.29 1.08 -3.66
CA GLU A 25 9.05 1.71 -4.75
C GLU A 25 10.04 2.75 -4.25
N VAL A 26 9.57 3.69 -3.43
CA VAL A 26 10.41 4.77 -2.87
C VAL A 26 11.53 4.22 -1.99
N VAL A 27 11.23 3.19 -1.20
CA VAL A 27 12.24 2.55 -0.32
C VAL A 27 13.27 1.79 -1.15
N GLU A 28 12.85 1.09 -2.21
CA GLU A 28 13.77 0.39 -3.13
C GLU A 28 14.70 1.37 -3.86
N ASP A 29 14.18 2.51 -4.32
CA ASP A 29 14.97 3.54 -4.97
C ASP A 29 15.95 4.22 -4.01
N SER A 30 15.49 4.56 -2.81
CA SER A 30 16.37 5.12 -1.78
C SER A 30 17.47 4.13 -1.38
N PHE A 31 17.13 2.85 -1.23
CA PHE A 31 18.11 1.79 -0.94
C PHE A 31 19.18 1.71 -2.04
N ARG A 32 18.77 1.78 -3.31
CA ARG A 32 19.69 1.82 -4.46
C ARG A 32 20.62 3.04 -4.43
N ILE A 33 20.08 4.22 -4.12
CA ILE A 33 20.87 5.46 -4.02
C ILE A 33 21.95 5.36 -2.92
N HIS A 34 21.63 4.73 -1.79
CA HIS A 34 22.60 4.51 -0.71
C HIS A 34 23.70 3.49 -1.08
N GLY A 35 23.49 2.67 -2.11
CA GLY A 35 24.47 1.67 -2.56
C GLY A 35 24.84 0.68 -1.46
N GLY A 36 26.14 0.42 -1.30
CA GLY A 36 26.64 -0.52 -0.27
C GLY A 36 26.26 -0.12 1.16
N TYR A 37 26.12 1.18 1.43
CA TYR A 37 25.70 1.67 2.75
C TYR A 37 24.28 1.27 3.11
N GLY A 38 23.42 1.03 2.13
CA GLY A 38 22.04 0.58 2.35
C GLY A 38 21.95 -0.77 3.08
N TYR A 39 23.02 -1.58 3.06
CA TYR A 39 23.10 -2.85 3.79
C TYR A 39 23.58 -2.70 5.24
N SER A 40 24.10 -1.53 5.64
CA SER A 40 24.57 -1.29 6.99
C SER A 40 23.42 -0.85 7.89
N LYS A 41 23.33 -1.45 9.09
CA LYS A 41 22.36 -1.07 10.13
C LYS A 41 22.57 0.34 10.70
N GLU A 42 23.68 0.99 10.36
CA GLU A 42 23.94 2.38 10.71
C GLU A 42 23.07 3.36 9.91
N TYR A 43 22.53 2.93 8.76
CA TYR A 43 21.66 3.73 7.91
C TYR A 43 20.21 3.27 8.04
N GLU A 44 19.31 4.22 8.25
CA GLU A 44 17.88 3.94 8.44
C GLU A 44 17.24 3.18 7.28
N ILE A 45 17.75 3.40 6.05
CA ILE A 45 17.22 2.76 4.85
C ILE A 45 17.29 1.23 4.89
N GLU A 46 18.26 0.65 5.61
CA GLU A 46 18.36 -0.80 5.81
C GLU A 46 17.10 -1.34 6.49
N ARG A 47 16.67 -0.66 7.56
CA ARG A 47 15.48 -1.03 8.33
C ARG A 47 14.22 -0.83 7.52
N LEU A 48 14.09 0.32 6.87
CA LEU A 48 12.93 0.64 6.04
C LEU A 48 12.76 -0.37 4.89
N TYR A 49 13.86 -0.79 4.25
CA TYR A 49 13.83 -1.81 3.19
C TYR A 49 13.31 -3.16 3.68
N ARG A 50 13.66 -3.57 4.90
CA ARG A 50 13.12 -4.79 5.51
C ARG A 50 11.66 -4.66 5.93
N GLU A 51 11.23 -3.47 6.32
CA GLU A 51 9.87 -3.22 6.83
C GLU A 51 8.84 -3.02 5.71
N ALA A 52 9.23 -2.40 4.59
CA ALA A 52 8.31 -2.08 3.49
C ALA A 52 7.46 -3.27 2.98
N PRO A 53 7.99 -4.51 2.84
CA PRO A 53 7.19 -5.67 2.45
C PRO A 53 6.01 -5.98 3.39
N MET A 54 6.09 -5.63 4.68
CA MET A 54 4.99 -5.86 5.62
C MET A 54 3.74 -5.05 5.25
N LEU A 55 3.91 -3.87 4.66
CA LEU A 55 2.77 -3.04 4.24
C LEU A 55 2.02 -3.62 3.03
N LEU A 56 2.68 -4.48 2.25
CA LEU A 56 2.10 -5.15 1.08
C LEU A 56 1.27 -6.38 1.47
N ILE A 57 1.60 -7.02 2.60
CA ILE A 57 0.97 -8.28 3.04
C ILE A 57 0.05 -8.09 4.25
N GLY A 58 0.42 -7.20 5.17
CA GLY A 58 -0.32 -6.94 6.40
C GLY A 58 -1.70 -6.38 6.09
N GLU A 59 -2.70 -6.73 6.91
CA GLU A 59 -4.06 -6.18 6.81
C GLU A 59 -4.72 -6.34 5.42
N GLY A 60 -4.37 -7.42 4.71
CA GLY A 60 -4.89 -7.75 3.38
C GLY A 60 -3.91 -7.36 2.26
N THR A 61 -3.51 -8.37 1.48
CA THR A 61 -2.49 -8.24 0.44
C THR A 61 -2.90 -7.31 -0.70
N ALA A 62 -1.94 -6.85 -1.50
CA ALA A 62 -2.20 -6.10 -2.73
C ALA A 62 -3.24 -6.76 -3.65
N ASP A 63 -3.20 -8.09 -3.81
CA ASP A 63 -4.19 -8.86 -4.59
C ASP A 63 -5.58 -8.81 -3.96
N ILE A 64 -5.67 -8.97 -2.64
CA ILE A 64 -6.94 -8.91 -1.91
C ILE A 64 -7.54 -7.51 -2.00
N GLN A 65 -6.73 -6.46 -1.87
CA GLN A 65 -7.21 -5.08 -2.04
C GLN A 65 -7.74 -4.85 -3.44
N ARG A 66 -7.00 -5.24 -4.49
CA ARG A 66 -7.46 -5.15 -5.88
C ARG A 66 -8.79 -5.88 -6.10
N MET A 67 -8.95 -7.06 -5.50
CA MET A 67 -10.19 -7.83 -5.58
C MET A 67 -11.37 -7.12 -4.88
N ILE A 68 -11.15 -6.53 -3.71
CA ILE A 68 -12.18 -5.77 -2.97
C ILE A 68 -12.58 -4.52 -3.76
N ILE A 69 -11.59 -3.74 -4.22
CA ILE A 69 -11.78 -2.53 -5.02
C ILE A 69 -12.58 -2.86 -6.28
N GLY A 70 -12.18 -3.88 -7.03
CA GLY A 70 -12.86 -4.29 -8.26
C GLY A 70 -14.32 -4.68 -8.03
N ARG A 71 -14.61 -5.45 -6.97
CA ARG A 71 -15.99 -5.80 -6.61
C ARG A 71 -16.84 -4.59 -6.27
N ARG A 72 -16.31 -3.66 -5.48
CA ARG A 72 -17.02 -2.43 -5.10
C ARG A 72 -17.27 -1.49 -6.27
N LEU A 73 -16.32 -1.34 -7.17
CA LEU A 73 -16.51 -0.54 -8.39
C LEU A 73 -17.64 -1.08 -9.26
N LEU A 74 -17.76 -2.41 -9.39
CA LEU A 74 -18.85 -3.04 -10.14
C LEU A 74 -20.21 -2.85 -9.47
N GLU A 75 -20.28 -2.90 -8.13
CA GLU A 75 -21.51 -2.62 -7.37
C GLU A 75 -21.94 -1.16 -7.53
N GLU A 76 -21.02 -0.20 -7.40
CA GLU A 76 -21.29 1.22 -7.61
C GLU A 76 -21.75 1.51 -9.05
N TYR A 77 -21.10 0.90 -10.04
CA TYR A 77 -21.49 1.06 -11.44
C TYR A 77 -22.93 0.60 -11.67
N LYS A 78 -23.30 -0.59 -11.18
CA LYS A 78 -24.67 -1.11 -11.27
C LYS A 78 -25.70 -0.26 -10.54
N ALA A 79 -25.32 0.43 -9.47
CA ALA A 79 -26.24 1.32 -8.76
C ALA A 79 -26.48 2.66 -9.48
N ARG A 80 -25.58 3.05 -10.39
CA ARG A 80 -25.66 4.29 -11.18
C ARG A 80 -26.40 4.11 -12.51
N THR A 81 -26.41 2.90 -13.06
CA THR A 81 -27.12 2.51 -14.29
C THR A 81 -28.49 1.95 -13.98
#